data_AF-A0A0N5C6T7-F1
#
_entry.id   AF-A0A0N5C6T7-F1
#
_cell.length_a   1.000
_cell.length_b   1.000
_cell.length_c   1.000
_cell.angle_alpha   90.00
_cell.angle_beta   90.00
_cell.angle_gamma   90.00
#
_symmetry.space_group_name_H-M   'P 1'
#
loop_
_entity.id
_entity.type
_entity.pdbx_description
1 polymer ?
#
loop_
_entity_poly.entity_id
_entity_poly.type
_entity_poly.pdbx_seq_one_letter_code
_entity_poly.pdbx_strand_id
1 'polypeptide(L)'
;MEGIFEKLGPLIDQTTTSNILVKGYYEKAKDTIKKSHIPVETKRGDFLIFLSQCLINGKNRLSHVAFEGLQYIIQDPTYSSDYSTKKEEDTLPSQLVRNFQKMPEWDKQIQCQSLTLIMQLFSSPNIRISSGNIDECMQLCIKTYLETDESSVKLAVRGAITQIINSFCLNKYAKTIPGNQDEIAIFMEMTALMKKFINRLKTEELVVDEIILLLDAIYSLLSVQPIGV
;
A
#
# COMPACT_ATOMS: atom_id res chain seq x y z
N MET A 1 16.84 -4.39 8.61
CA MET A 1 15.60 -4.58 9.41
C MET A 1 15.91 -4.52 10.90
N GLU A 2 17.15 -4.84 11.29
CA GLU A 2 17.67 -4.75 12.68
C GLU A 2 17.52 -3.36 13.30
N GLY A 3 17.81 -2.27 12.57
CA GLY A 3 17.64 -0.90 13.08
C GLY A 3 16.21 -0.51 13.45
N ILE A 4 15.19 -1.18 12.89
CA ILE A 4 13.80 -0.99 13.33
C ILE A 4 13.58 -1.76 14.63
N PHE A 5 14.05 -3.01 14.74
CA PHE A 5 13.94 -3.78 15.99
C PHE A 5 14.69 -3.14 17.16
N GLU A 6 15.82 -2.49 16.91
CA GLU A 6 16.56 -1.73 17.91
C GLU A 6 15.77 -0.50 18.40
N LYS A 7 15.05 0.17 17.49
CA LYS A 7 14.22 1.34 17.81
C LYS A 7 12.90 0.96 18.48
N LEU A 8 12.22 -0.08 17.98
CA LEU A 8 10.90 -0.47 18.47
C LEU A 8 11.00 -1.42 19.68
N GLY A 9 12.08 -2.20 19.82
CA GLY A 9 12.26 -3.20 20.89
C GLY A 9 12.01 -2.66 22.30
N PRO A 10 12.63 -1.54 22.72
CA PRO A 10 12.38 -0.95 24.04
C PRO A 10 10.93 -0.49 24.26
N LEU A 11 10.25 -0.04 23.19
CA LEU A 11 8.87 0.44 23.24
C LEU A 11 7.88 -0.73 23.32
N ILE A 12 8.20 -1.81 22.61
CA ILE A 12 7.50 -3.10 22.62
C ILE A 12 7.66 -3.76 23.99
N ASP A 13 8.86 -3.85 24.55
CA ASP A 13 9.10 -4.50 25.85
C ASP A 13 8.38 -3.80 27.02
N GLN A 14 8.18 -2.48 26.94
CA GLN A 14 7.43 -1.69 27.92
C GLN A 14 5.90 -1.87 27.83
N THR A 15 5.37 -2.31 26.70
CA THR A 15 3.92 -2.33 26.41
C THR A 15 3.36 -3.73 26.11
N THR A 16 4.20 -4.70 25.72
CA THR A 16 3.83 -6.08 25.39
C THR A 16 3.69 -7.01 26.59
N THR A 17 4.13 -6.59 27.78
CA THR A 17 3.88 -7.34 29.03
C THR A 17 2.39 -7.58 29.27
N SER A 18 1.52 -6.74 28.70
CA SER A 18 0.05 -6.89 28.76
C SER A 18 -0.60 -7.53 27.53
N ASN A 19 0.12 -7.77 26.41
CA ASN A 19 -0.46 -8.30 25.18
C ASN A 19 0.37 -9.45 24.60
N ILE A 20 -0.01 -10.67 25.00
CA ILE A 20 0.65 -11.94 24.64
C ILE A 20 0.68 -12.14 23.11
N LEU A 21 -0.37 -11.70 22.41
CA LEU A 21 -0.51 -11.89 20.97
C LEU A 21 0.54 -11.06 20.22
N VAL A 22 0.66 -9.75 20.52
CA VAL A 22 1.66 -8.87 19.90
C VAL A 22 3.09 -9.37 20.18
N LYS A 23 3.35 -9.85 21.39
CA LYS A 23 4.65 -10.41 21.78
C LYS A 23 5.03 -11.64 20.93
N GLY A 24 4.09 -12.53 20.66
CA GLY A 24 4.33 -13.71 19.82
C GLY A 24 4.78 -13.35 18.40
N TYR A 25 4.11 -12.37 17.78
CA TYR A 25 4.49 -11.90 16.45
C TYR A 25 5.83 -11.16 16.43
N TYR A 26 6.13 -10.39 17.49
CA TYR A 26 7.43 -9.74 17.65
C TYR A 26 8.58 -10.75 17.69
N GLU A 27 8.48 -11.78 18.54
CA GLU A 27 9.54 -12.80 18.65
C GLU A 27 9.72 -13.59 17.35
N LYS A 28 8.62 -13.92 16.67
CA LYS A 28 8.67 -14.55 15.36
C LYS A 28 9.43 -13.68 14.35
N ALA A 29 9.04 -12.42 14.20
CA ALA A 29 9.68 -11.51 13.25
C ALA A 29 11.17 -11.28 13.58
N LYS A 30 11.50 -11.15 14.88
CA LYS A 30 12.88 -11.03 15.37
C LYS A 30 13.73 -12.24 15.03
N ASP A 31 13.20 -13.46 15.18
CA ASP A 31 13.90 -14.69 14.82
C ASP A 31 14.11 -14.81 13.29
N THR A 32 13.08 -14.48 12.50
CA THR A 32 13.17 -14.51 11.03
C THR A 32 14.23 -13.54 10.49
N ILE A 33 14.37 -12.35 11.07
CA ILE A 33 15.32 -11.33 10.61
C ILE A 33 16.78 -11.74 10.83
N LYS A 34 17.08 -12.41 11.94
CA LYS A 34 18.43 -12.90 12.26
C LYS A 34 18.93 -13.97 11.29
N LYS A 35 18.03 -14.66 10.59
CA LYS A 35 18.39 -15.72 9.65
C LYS A 35 18.80 -15.13 8.31
N SER A 36 20.11 -15.09 8.03
CA SER A 36 20.66 -14.51 6.79
C SER A 36 20.12 -15.17 5.51
N HIS A 37 19.87 -16.47 5.53
CA HIS A 37 19.40 -17.26 4.37
C HIS A 37 17.93 -17.04 3.99
N ILE A 38 17.13 -16.40 4.86
CA ILE A 38 15.71 -16.18 4.58
C ILE A 38 15.55 -15.01 3.60
N PRO A 39 14.74 -15.18 2.52
CA PRO A 39 14.47 -14.11 1.57
C PRO A 39 13.88 -12.86 2.22
N VAL A 40 14.15 -11.70 1.62
CA VAL A 40 13.75 -10.40 2.15
C VAL A 40 12.23 -10.25 2.22
N GLU A 41 11.50 -10.78 1.23
CA GLU A 41 10.04 -10.79 1.17
C GLU A 41 9.41 -11.60 2.31
N THR A 42 10.06 -12.66 2.77
CA THR A 42 9.60 -13.45 3.92
C THR A 42 9.85 -12.69 5.23
N LYS A 43 11.05 -12.13 5.40
CA LYS A 43 11.39 -11.29 6.57
C LYS A 43 10.44 -10.10 6.69
N ARG A 44 10.21 -9.42 5.56
CA ARG A 44 9.30 -8.28 5.46
C ARG A 44 7.87 -8.69 5.78
N GLY A 45 7.39 -9.80 5.23
CA GLY A 45 6.04 -10.31 5.51
C GLY A 45 5.79 -10.56 7.00
N ASP A 46 6.68 -11.28 7.68
CA ASP A 46 6.57 -11.51 9.13
C ASP A 46 6.60 -10.19 9.92
N PHE A 47 7.45 -9.25 9.50
CA PHE A 47 7.55 -7.97 10.16
C PHE A 47 6.32 -7.08 9.96
N LEU A 48 5.76 -7.03 8.74
CA LEU A 48 4.51 -6.33 8.45
C LEU A 48 3.36 -6.90 9.29
N ILE A 49 3.25 -8.23 9.42
CA ILE A 49 2.23 -8.86 10.28
C ILE A 49 2.37 -8.35 11.72
N PHE A 50 3.59 -8.33 12.25
CA PHE A 50 3.85 -7.79 13.59
C PHE A 50 3.39 -6.31 13.72
N LEU A 51 3.71 -5.45 12.75
CA LEU A 51 3.31 -4.04 12.77
C LEU A 51 1.78 -3.88 12.70
N SER A 52 1.09 -4.67 11.87
CA SER A 52 -0.38 -4.69 11.82
C SER A 52 -1.00 -5.07 13.17
N GLN A 53 -0.42 -6.05 13.88
CA GLN A 53 -0.89 -6.38 15.23
C GLN A 53 -0.67 -5.25 16.24
N CYS A 54 0.37 -4.43 16.05
CA CYS A 54 0.58 -3.22 16.83
C CYS A 54 -0.45 -2.13 16.51
N LEU A 55 -0.89 -2.02 15.25
CA LEU A 55 -1.97 -1.09 14.88
C LEU A 55 -3.32 -1.52 15.46
N ILE A 56 -3.66 -2.81 15.37
CA ILE A 56 -4.96 -3.35 15.79
C ILE A 56 -5.08 -3.41 17.31
N ASN A 57 -4.05 -3.95 17.98
CA ASN A 57 -4.13 -4.27 19.41
C ASN A 57 -3.26 -3.36 20.29
N GLY A 58 -2.52 -2.43 19.67
CA GLY A 58 -1.69 -1.49 20.39
C GLY A 58 -2.50 -0.30 20.89
N LYS A 59 -2.20 0.16 22.10
CA LYS A 59 -2.61 1.50 22.56
C LYS A 59 -1.82 2.56 21.76
N ASN A 60 -2.29 3.80 21.71
CA ASN A 60 -1.74 4.92 20.91
C ASN A 60 -0.22 4.95 20.67
N ARG A 61 0.61 4.66 21.69
CA ARG A 61 2.09 4.64 21.55
C ARG A 61 2.59 3.52 20.63
N LEU A 62 1.98 2.33 20.68
CA LEU A 62 2.32 1.20 19.81
C LEU A 62 1.90 1.45 18.36
N SER A 63 0.77 2.11 18.13
CA SER A 63 0.31 2.45 16.78
C SER A 63 1.27 3.45 16.12
N HIS A 64 1.73 4.47 16.85
CA HIS A 64 2.74 5.42 16.35
C HIS A 64 4.04 4.72 15.92
N VAL A 65 4.54 3.84 16.80
CA VAL A 65 5.73 3.01 16.57
C VAL A 65 5.54 2.11 15.35
N ALA A 66 4.35 1.54 15.17
CA ALA A 66 4.03 0.75 14.00
C ALA A 66 4.10 1.57 12.72
N PHE A 67 3.54 2.79 12.73
CA PHE A 67 3.60 3.71 11.58
C PHE A 67 5.04 4.12 11.23
N GLU A 68 5.89 4.41 12.21
CA GLU A 68 7.32 4.68 11.99
C GLU A 68 8.02 3.47 11.35
N GLY A 69 7.72 2.26 11.83
CA GLY A 69 8.25 1.01 11.25
C GLY A 69 7.82 0.82 9.80
N LEU A 70 6.54 1.02 9.49
CA LEU A 70 6.02 0.92 8.13
C LEU A 70 6.64 1.97 7.21
N GLN A 71 6.78 3.22 7.69
CA GLN A 71 7.40 4.29 6.93
C GLN A 71 8.87 4.00 6.60
N TYR A 72 9.61 3.43 7.56
CA TYR A 72 10.99 3.02 7.33
C TYR A 72 11.09 1.92 6.25
N ILE A 73 10.19 0.94 6.27
CA ILE A 73 10.13 -0.12 5.23
C ILE A 73 9.92 0.50 3.84
N ILE A 74 9.02 1.48 3.73
CA ILE A 74 8.71 2.16 2.46
C ILE A 74 9.90 2.98 1.95
N GLN A 75 10.67 3.60 2.84
CA GLN A 75 11.76 4.51 2.47
C GLN A 75 13.07 3.81 2.16
N ASP A 76 13.34 2.65 2.76
CA ASP A 76 14.60 1.92 2.60
C ASP A 76 14.51 0.95 1.40
N PRO A 77 15.26 1.22 0.31
CA PRO A 77 15.17 0.43 -0.94
C PRO A 77 15.53 -1.05 -0.77
N THR A 78 16.28 -1.39 0.29
CA THR A 78 16.62 -2.78 0.58
C THR A 78 15.40 -3.65 0.86
N TYR A 79 14.26 -3.05 1.24
CA TYR A 79 12.99 -3.75 1.43
C TYR A 79 12.04 -3.69 0.24
N SER A 80 12.33 -2.94 -0.83
CA SER A 80 11.46 -2.98 -2.01
C SER A 80 11.57 -4.33 -2.71
N SER A 81 12.80 -4.84 -2.82
CA SER A 81 13.13 -6.18 -3.38
C SER A 81 12.60 -6.42 -4.80
N ASP A 82 12.37 -5.35 -5.56
CA ASP A 82 11.66 -5.37 -6.85
C ASP A 82 12.35 -6.24 -7.90
N TYR A 83 13.66 -6.44 -7.78
CA TYR A 83 14.46 -7.22 -8.73
C TYR A 83 14.73 -8.67 -8.26
N SER A 84 14.47 -8.99 -7.00
CA SER A 84 14.65 -10.34 -6.43
C SER A 84 13.34 -11.09 -6.26
N THR A 85 12.21 -10.38 -6.20
CA THR A 85 10.89 -10.96 -5.98
C THR A 85 10.36 -11.59 -7.27
N LYS A 86 10.06 -12.90 -7.23
CA LYS A 86 9.59 -13.66 -8.41
C LYS A 86 8.08 -13.61 -8.60
N LYS A 87 7.34 -13.34 -7.53
CA LYS A 87 5.89 -13.42 -7.46
C LYS A 87 5.30 -12.05 -7.15
N GLU A 88 4.23 -11.67 -7.83
CA GLU A 88 3.62 -10.35 -7.66
C GLU A 88 3.09 -10.18 -6.23
N GLU A 89 2.51 -11.24 -5.66
CA GLU A 89 1.96 -11.27 -4.31
C GLU A 89 3.00 -11.07 -3.19
N ASP A 90 4.28 -11.23 -3.51
CA ASP A 90 5.41 -11.08 -2.61
C ASP A 90 6.06 -9.70 -2.72
N THR A 91 5.63 -8.85 -3.66
CA THR A 91 6.16 -7.48 -3.80
C THR A 91 5.82 -6.64 -2.57
N LEU A 92 6.64 -5.60 -2.29
CA LEU A 92 6.38 -4.68 -1.18
C LEU A 92 4.96 -4.06 -1.27
N PRO A 93 4.49 -3.54 -2.43
CA PRO A 93 3.14 -3.02 -2.55
C PRO A 93 2.05 -4.03 -2.20
N SER A 94 2.08 -5.24 -2.76
CA SER A 94 1.08 -6.27 -2.48
C SER A 94 1.09 -6.71 -1.02
N GLN A 95 2.28 -6.89 -0.43
CA GLN A 95 2.37 -7.27 0.98
C GLN A 95 1.86 -6.15 1.92
N LEU A 96 2.12 -4.88 1.61
CA LEU A 96 1.61 -3.75 2.39
C LEU A 96 0.09 -3.61 2.27
N VAL A 97 -0.46 -3.68 1.05
CA VAL A 97 -1.92 -3.64 0.83
C VAL A 97 -2.60 -4.82 1.54
N ARG A 98 -2.00 -6.02 1.51
CA ARG A 98 -2.49 -7.17 2.28
C ARG A 98 -2.45 -6.93 3.79
N ASN A 99 -1.43 -6.23 4.26
CA ASN A 99 -1.29 -5.88 5.68
C ASN A 99 -2.40 -4.95 6.19
N PHE A 100 -2.94 -4.13 5.28
CA PHE A 100 -4.02 -3.20 5.55
C PHE A 100 -5.42 -3.73 5.24
N GLN A 101 -5.62 -5.03 4.95
CA GLN A 101 -6.95 -5.58 4.60
C GLN A 101 -8.03 -5.38 5.67
N LYS A 102 -7.63 -5.22 6.94
CA LYS A 102 -8.51 -4.92 8.07
C LYS A 102 -8.69 -3.42 8.34
N MET A 103 -8.04 -2.55 7.58
CA MET A 103 -8.15 -1.09 7.70
C MET A 103 -9.59 -0.57 7.72
N PRO A 104 -10.54 -1.11 6.93
CA PRO A 104 -11.95 -0.69 7.02
C PRO A 104 -12.56 -0.79 8.43
N GLU A 105 -12.08 -1.71 9.27
CA GLU A 105 -12.57 -1.95 10.64
C GLU A 105 -11.84 -1.10 11.69
N TRP A 106 -10.76 -0.40 11.32
CA TRP A 106 -9.92 0.35 12.25
C TRP A 106 -10.51 1.71 12.58
N ASP A 107 -10.01 2.34 13.66
CA ASP A 107 -10.41 3.70 13.97
C ASP A 107 -9.97 4.67 12.86
N LYS A 108 -10.72 5.77 12.75
CA LYS A 108 -10.52 6.75 11.67
C LYS A 108 -9.12 7.35 11.62
N GLN A 109 -8.45 7.50 12.76
CA GLN A 109 -7.12 8.07 12.79
C GLN A 109 -6.12 7.09 12.17
N ILE A 110 -6.22 5.81 12.53
CA ILE A 110 -5.41 4.74 11.94
C ILE A 110 -5.74 4.57 10.45
N GLN A 111 -7.01 4.67 10.05
CA GLN A 111 -7.42 4.62 8.63
C GLN A 111 -6.73 5.73 7.81
N CYS A 112 -6.83 6.99 8.24
CA CYS A 112 -6.23 8.12 7.53
C CYS A 112 -4.70 8.03 7.48
N GLN A 113 -4.04 7.61 8.57
CA GLN A 113 -2.59 7.43 8.60
C GLN A 113 -2.14 6.28 7.69
N SER A 114 -2.92 5.18 7.63
CA SER A 114 -2.64 4.06 6.74
C SER A 114 -2.80 4.45 5.27
N LEU A 115 -3.85 5.21 4.92
CA LEU A 115 -4.04 5.77 3.58
C LEU A 115 -2.86 6.68 3.18
N THR A 116 -2.33 7.46 4.12
CA THR A 116 -1.14 8.30 3.88
C THR A 116 0.09 7.46 3.55
N LEU A 117 0.31 6.34 4.24
CA LEU A 117 1.40 5.42 3.92
C LEU A 117 1.21 4.72 2.58
N ILE A 118 -0.01 4.30 2.26
CA ILE A 118 -0.34 3.73 0.94
C ILE A 118 -0.01 4.76 -0.15
N MET A 119 -0.44 6.01 -0.01
CA MET A 119 -0.09 7.07 -0.95
C MET A 119 1.43 7.23 -1.07
N GLN A 120 2.15 7.29 0.05
CA GLN A 120 3.61 7.43 0.04
C GLN A 120 4.29 6.29 -0.74
N LEU A 121 3.85 5.04 -0.53
CA LEU A 121 4.37 3.86 -1.21
C LEU A 121 4.13 3.95 -2.72
N PHE A 122 2.87 4.13 -3.12
CA PHE A 122 2.45 4.09 -4.52
C PHE A 122 2.88 5.34 -5.31
N SER A 123 3.18 6.44 -4.63
CA SER A 123 3.78 7.63 -5.24
C SER A 123 5.30 7.56 -5.37
N SER A 124 5.97 6.57 -4.77
CA SER A 124 7.42 6.49 -4.78
C SER A 124 7.95 6.18 -6.19
N PRO A 125 8.88 6.99 -6.73
CA PRO A 125 9.50 6.70 -8.03
C PRO A 125 10.47 5.52 -7.98
N ASN A 126 10.91 5.16 -6.76
CA ASN A 126 11.92 4.12 -6.48
C ASN A 126 11.31 2.73 -6.29
N ILE A 127 9.98 2.63 -6.19
CA ILE A 127 9.27 1.38 -5.99
C ILE A 127 8.56 1.02 -7.29
N ARG A 128 8.77 -0.21 -7.76
CA ARG A 128 8.09 -0.73 -8.94
C ARG A 128 6.65 -1.09 -8.59
N ILE A 129 5.73 -0.31 -9.11
CA ILE A 129 4.28 -0.56 -9.04
C ILE A 129 3.81 -1.18 -10.37
N SER A 130 3.03 -2.26 -10.28
CA SER A 130 2.30 -2.86 -11.41
C SER A 130 0.84 -2.40 -11.44
N SER A 131 0.17 -2.58 -12.57
CA SER A 131 -1.29 -2.42 -12.66
C SER A 131 -2.06 -3.39 -11.75
N GLY A 132 -1.51 -4.57 -11.45
CA GLY A 132 -2.05 -5.50 -10.46
C GLY A 132 -2.03 -4.92 -9.04
N ASN A 133 -0.92 -4.30 -8.64
CA ASN A 133 -0.82 -3.61 -7.36
C ASN A 133 -1.85 -2.46 -7.26
N ILE A 134 -2.08 -1.73 -8.35
CA ILE A 134 -3.10 -0.67 -8.38
C ILE A 134 -4.49 -1.25 -8.14
N ASP A 135 -4.83 -2.37 -8.77
CA ASP A 135 -6.12 -3.01 -8.58
C ASP A 135 -6.34 -3.50 -7.14
N GLU A 136 -5.35 -4.18 -6.55
CA GLU A 136 -5.41 -4.61 -5.15
C GLU A 136 -5.61 -3.42 -4.20
N CYS A 137 -4.88 -2.34 -4.43
CA CYS A 137 -5.01 -1.13 -3.64
C CYS A 137 -6.37 -0.45 -3.81
N MET A 138 -6.89 -0.41 -5.04
CA MET A 138 -8.21 0.15 -5.34
C MET A 138 -9.31 -0.61 -4.62
N GLN A 139 -9.25 -1.95 -4.57
CA GLN A 139 -10.21 -2.76 -3.84
C GLN A 139 -10.20 -2.43 -2.34
N LEU A 140 -9.01 -2.27 -1.74
CA LEU A 140 -8.89 -1.86 -0.34
C LEU A 140 -9.47 -0.46 -0.10
N CYS A 141 -9.16 0.50 -0.98
CA CYS A 141 -9.68 1.87 -0.89
C CYS A 141 -11.20 1.89 -0.99
N ILE A 142 -11.78 1.21 -1.98
CA ILE A 142 -13.23 1.11 -2.17
C ILE A 142 -13.88 0.51 -0.93
N LYS A 143 -13.38 -0.64 -0.45
CA LYS A 143 -13.91 -1.29 0.76
C LYS A 143 -13.88 -0.35 1.97
N THR A 144 -12.78 0.37 2.17
CA THR A 144 -12.64 1.34 3.26
C THR A 144 -13.65 2.48 3.15
N TYR A 145 -13.92 2.98 1.94
CA TYR A 145 -14.89 4.04 1.71
C TYR A 145 -16.33 3.61 2.01
N LEU A 146 -16.69 2.37 1.64
CA LEU A 146 -18.04 1.86 1.81
C LEU A 146 -18.37 1.51 3.26
N GLU A 147 -17.39 1.01 4.00
CA GLU A 147 -17.58 0.57 5.39
C GLU A 147 -17.47 1.70 6.42
N THR A 148 -16.98 2.87 6.03
CA THR A 148 -16.82 4.02 6.94
C THR A 148 -17.97 5.02 6.82
N ASP A 149 -18.46 5.51 7.96
CA ASP A 149 -19.40 6.64 8.03
C ASP A 149 -18.67 8.00 8.15
N GLU A 150 -17.35 7.99 8.37
CA GLU A 150 -16.57 9.19 8.65
C GLU A 150 -16.22 9.93 7.33
N SER A 151 -16.77 11.13 7.15
CA SER A 151 -16.53 11.93 5.93
C SER A 151 -15.05 12.25 5.71
N SER A 152 -14.28 12.40 6.78
CA SER A 152 -12.84 12.63 6.71
C SER A 152 -12.09 11.45 6.06
N VAL A 153 -12.49 10.22 6.38
CA VAL A 153 -11.92 9.00 5.80
C VAL A 153 -12.35 8.87 4.34
N LYS A 154 -13.62 9.15 4.03
CA LYS A 154 -14.13 9.18 2.65
C LYS A 154 -13.32 10.15 1.76
N LEU A 155 -13.05 11.35 2.25
CA LEU A 155 -12.22 12.34 1.55
C LEU A 155 -10.77 11.86 1.39
N ALA A 156 -10.18 11.27 2.44
CA ALA A 156 -8.83 10.72 2.40
C ALA A 156 -8.71 9.58 1.36
N VAL A 157 -9.71 8.70 1.27
CA VAL A 157 -9.74 7.64 0.26
C VAL A 157 -9.77 8.21 -1.16
N ARG A 158 -10.67 9.17 -1.44
CA ARG A 158 -10.75 9.81 -2.77
C ARG A 158 -9.42 10.46 -3.15
N GLY A 159 -8.84 11.22 -2.21
CA GLY A 159 -7.52 11.82 -2.40
C GLY A 159 -6.42 10.78 -2.65
N ALA A 160 -6.45 9.65 -1.93
CA ALA A 160 -5.51 8.56 -2.12
C ALA A 160 -5.63 7.94 -3.52
N ILE A 161 -6.85 7.62 -3.97
CA ILE A 161 -7.11 7.05 -5.31
C ILE A 161 -6.53 7.97 -6.40
N THR A 162 -6.87 9.26 -6.35
CA THR A 162 -6.36 10.24 -7.32
C THR A 162 -4.84 10.31 -7.30
N GLN A 163 -4.23 10.43 -6.12
CA GLN A 163 -2.78 10.56 -6.00
C GLN A 163 -2.04 9.30 -6.48
N ILE A 164 -2.54 8.11 -6.11
CA ILE A 164 -1.95 6.82 -6.49
C ILE A 164 -1.94 6.67 -8.00
N ILE A 165 -3.08 6.92 -8.65
CA ILE A 165 -3.22 6.77 -10.10
C ILE A 165 -2.37 7.79 -10.83
N ASN A 166 -2.41 9.06 -10.42
CA ASN A 166 -1.63 10.11 -11.05
C ASN A 166 -0.14 9.82 -10.93
N SER A 167 0.32 9.42 -9.74
CA SER A 167 1.74 9.11 -9.52
C SER A 167 2.17 7.87 -10.28
N PHE A 168 1.33 6.83 -10.35
CA PHE A 168 1.61 5.63 -11.14
C PHE A 168 1.87 5.98 -12.61
N CYS A 169 1.00 6.78 -13.21
CA CYS A 169 1.17 7.26 -14.57
C CYS A 169 2.42 8.12 -14.74
N LEU A 170 2.57 9.17 -13.93
CA LEU A 170 3.68 10.12 -14.04
C LEU A 170 5.03 9.43 -13.83
N ASN A 171 5.15 8.51 -12.87
CA ASN A 171 6.37 7.77 -12.61
C ASN A 171 6.75 6.83 -13.77
N LYS A 172 5.75 6.32 -14.51
CA LYS A 172 5.99 5.52 -15.72
C LYS A 172 6.45 6.42 -16.87
N TYR A 173 5.72 7.49 -17.16
CA TYR A 173 6.06 8.42 -18.26
C TYR A 173 7.41 9.09 -18.06
N ALA A 174 7.77 9.44 -16.82
CA ALA A 174 9.08 10.05 -16.49
C ALA A 174 10.27 9.14 -16.80
N LYS A 175 10.05 7.82 -16.92
CA LYS A 175 11.09 6.83 -17.25
C LYS A 175 11.20 6.57 -18.75
N THR A 176 10.39 7.23 -19.59
CA THR A 176 10.36 6.99 -21.03
C THR A 176 10.79 8.20 -21.84
N ILE A 177 11.38 7.92 -23.00
CA ILE A 177 11.66 8.91 -24.03
C ILE A 177 10.44 8.95 -24.98
N PRO A 178 9.85 10.13 -25.24
CA PRO A 178 8.73 10.26 -26.17
C PRO A 178 9.03 9.66 -27.55
N GLY A 179 8.07 8.95 -28.14
CA GLY A 179 8.16 8.31 -29.45
C GLY A 179 8.82 6.92 -29.46
N ASN A 180 9.19 6.37 -28.30
CA ASN A 180 9.82 5.05 -28.20
C ASN A 180 8.82 3.92 -27.84
N GLN A 181 9.21 2.67 -28.08
CA GLN A 181 8.40 1.48 -27.78
C GLN A 181 7.97 1.38 -26.30
N ASP A 182 8.80 1.87 -25.38
CA ASP A 182 8.47 1.89 -23.95
C ASP A 182 7.27 2.78 -23.63
N GLU A 183 7.11 3.90 -24.36
CA GLU A 183 5.96 4.78 -24.21
C GLU A 183 4.67 4.09 -24.69
N ILE A 184 4.74 3.37 -25.82
CA ILE A 184 3.62 2.55 -26.32
C ILE A 184 3.23 1.49 -25.28
N ALA A 185 4.21 0.83 -24.65
CA ALA A 185 3.95 -0.16 -23.60
C ALA A 185 3.21 0.46 -22.39
N ILE A 186 3.59 1.67 -21.98
CA ILE A 186 2.87 2.40 -20.92
C ILE A 186 1.45 2.71 -21.36
N PHE A 187 1.23 3.25 -22.56
CA PHE A 187 -0.12 3.52 -23.05
C PHE A 187 -0.99 2.27 -23.09
N MET A 188 -0.43 1.12 -23.51
CA MET A 188 -1.13 -0.16 -23.46
C MET A 188 -1.49 -0.58 -22.03
N GLU A 189 -0.57 -0.42 -21.07
CA GLU A 189 -0.81 -0.69 -19.64
C GLU A 189 -1.92 0.20 -19.08
N MET A 190 -1.89 1.51 -19.35
CA MET A 190 -2.92 2.46 -18.91
C MET A 190 -4.27 2.16 -19.55
N THR A 191 -4.27 1.82 -20.84
CA THR A 191 -5.49 1.42 -21.57
C THR A 191 -6.09 0.15 -20.98
N ALA A 192 -5.26 -0.84 -20.63
CA ALA A 192 -5.72 -2.08 -20.00
C ALA A 192 -6.35 -1.81 -18.62
N LEU A 193 -5.72 -0.97 -17.80
CA LEU A 193 -6.25 -0.59 -16.50
C LEU A 193 -7.58 0.17 -16.61
N MET A 194 -7.67 1.14 -17.54
CA MET A 194 -8.91 1.86 -17.83
C MET A 194 -10.02 0.92 -18.32
N LYS A 195 -9.71 -0.02 -19.23
CA LYS A 195 -10.65 -1.05 -19.67
C LYS A 195 -11.16 -1.90 -18.52
N LYS A 196 -10.29 -2.23 -17.56
CA LYS A 196 -10.67 -2.98 -16.35
C LYS A 196 -11.70 -2.19 -15.53
N PHE A 197 -11.45 -0.92 -15.23
CA PHE A 197 -12.42 -0.09 -14.49
C PHE A 197 -13.75 0.09 -15.23
N ILE A 198 -13.71 0.32 -16.55
CA ILE A 198 -14.92 0.41 -17.38
C ILE A 198 -15.68 -0.93 -17.39
N ASN A 199 -14.97 -2.06 -17.43
CA ASN A 199 -15.62 -3.37 -17.40
C ASN A 199 -16.35 -3.59 -16.07
N ARG A 200 -15.73 -3.22 -14.94
CA ARG A 200 -16.39 -3.28 -13.62
C ARG A 200 -17.67 -2.45 -13.60
N LEU A 201 -17.62 -1.19 -14.07
CA LEU A 201 -18.80 -0.33 -14.20
C LEU A 201 -19.94 -0.92 -15.05
N LYS A 202 -19.61 -1.78 -16.02
CA LYS A 202 -20.61 -2.38 -16.94
C LYS A 202 -21.17 -3.71 -16.46
N THR A 203 -20.42 -4.44 -15.65
CA THR A 203 -20.68 -5.87 -15.40
C THR A 203 -20.96 -6.20 -13.94
N GLU A 204 -20.51 -5.36 -13.01
CA GLU A 204 -20.76 -5.53 -11.58
C GLU A 204 -21.99 -4.74 -11.15
N GLU A 205 -22.77 -5.28 -10.21
CA GLU A 205 -23.84 -4.54 -9.55
C GLU A 205 -23.22 -3.66 -8.45
N LEU A 206 -22.93 -2.42 -8.81
CA LEU A 206 -22.20 -1.47 -7.97
C LEU A 206 -23.14 -0.47 -7.30
N VAL A 207 -22.83 -0.09 -6.06
CA VAL A 207 -23.52 1.03 -5.42
C VAL A 207 -22.99 2.37 -5.94
N VAL A 208 -23.79 3.43 -5.78
CA VAL A 208 -23.47 4.78 -6.30
C VAL A 208 -22.08 5.25 -5.84
N ASP A 209 -21.74 5.00 -4.58
CA ASP A 209 -20.44 5.37 -4.01
C ASP A 209 -19.27 4.68 -4.73
N GLU A 210 -19.39 3.39 -5.06
CA GLU A 210 -18.36 2.66 -5.82
C GLU A 210 -18.22 3.20 -7.24
N ILE A 211 -19.35 3.53 -7.89
CA ILE A 211 -19.37 4.13 -9.22
C ILE A 211 -18.59 5.44 -9.20
N ILE A 212 -18.81 6.30 -8.20
CA ILE A 212 -18.08 7.56 -8.05
C ILE A 212 -16.57 7.32 -7.94
N LEU A 213 -16.13 6.37 -7.12
CA LEU A 213 -14.70 6.09 -6.95
C LEU A 213 -14.05 5.53 -8.22
N LEU A 214 -14.75 4.69 -8.98
CA LEU A 214 -14.26 4.20 -10.27
C LEU A 214 -14.20 5.33 -11.31
N LEU A 215 -15.17 6.24 -11.31
CA LEU A 215 -15.14 7.41 -12.18
C LEU A 215 -14.01 8.38 -11.81
N ASP A 216 -13.75 8.62 -10.52
CA ASP A 216 -12.60 9.41 -10.06
C ASP A 216 -11.28 8.78 -10.53
N ALA A 217 -11.19 7.45 -10.47
CA ALA A 217 -10.03 6.70 -10.94
C ALA A 217 -9.83 6.83 -12.46
N ILE A 218 -10.90 6.67 -13.24
CA ILE A 218 -10.88 6.85 -14.70
C ILE A 218 -10.50 8.29 -15.06
N TYR A 219 -11.10 9.28 -14.40
CA TYR A 219 -10.77 10.68 -14.61
C TYR A 219 -9.29 10.95 -14.33
N SER A 220 -8.77 10.41 -13.22
CA SER A 220 -7.35 10.54 -12.85
C SER A 220 -6.45 9.96 -13.95
N LEU A 221 -6.73 8.73 -14.44
CA LEU A 221 -5.98 8.10 -15.55
C LEU A 221 -5.98 8.97 -16.82
N LEU A 222 -7.12 9.54 -17.18
CA LEU A 222 -7.27 10.36 -18.38
C LEU A 222 -6.56 11.72 -18.23
N SER A 223 -6.60 12.31 -17.03
CA SER A 223 -6.05 13.64 -16.76
C SER A 223 -4.52 13.73 -16.87
N VAL A 224 -3.83 12.60 -16.70
CA VAL A 224 -2.36 12.50 -16.70
C VAL A 224 -1.80 11.91 -17.99
N GLN A 225 -2.66 11.61 -18.99
CA GLN A 225 -2.16 11.21 -20.30
C GLN A 225 -1.37 12.37 -20.90
N PRO A 226 -0.15 12.13 -21.43
CA PRO A 226 0.58 13.17 -22.13
C PRO A 226 -0.18 13.50 -23.42
N ILE A 227 -1.01 14.55 -23.37
CA ILE A 227 -1.66 15.10 -24.55
C ILE A 227 -0.54 15.82 -25.32
N GLY A 228 -0.18 15.27 -26.48
CA GLY A 228 0.75 15.95 -27.38
C GLY A 228 0.21 17.32 -27.75
N VAL A 229 0.91 18.36 -27.33
CA VAL A 229 0.85 19.69 -27.94
C VAL A 229 2.18 19.91 -28.66
#